data_AF-A0A6N2EFA9-F1
#
_entry.id   AF-A0A6N2EFA9-F1
#
_cell.length_a   1.000
_cell.length_b   1.000
_cell.length_c   1.000
_cell.angle_alpha   90.00
_cell.angle_beta   90.00
_cell.angle_gamma   90.00
#
_symmetry.space_group_name_H-M   'P 1'
#
loop_
_entity.id
_entity.type
_entity.pdbx_description
1 polymer ?
#
loop_
_entity_poly.entity_id
_entity_poly.type
_entity_poly.pdbx_seq_one_letter_code
_entity_poly.pdbx_strand_id
1 'polypeptide(L)'
;MITKKSVSETRLKFTSLQDELQVDDVIAVTRRGEPEMALMRWELYEGLVSTLEVLSDRELMEQLRASLEDVREGRLVTLDELEQELDGAIQSNAHEDSR
;
A
#
# COMPACT_ATOMS: atom_id res chain seq x y z
N MET A 1 -0.18 8.49 14.69
CA MET A 1 -0.09 9.89 15.21
C MET A 1 1.36 10.43 15.08
N ILE A 2 1.59 11.74 14.87
CA ILE A 2 2.95 12.30 14.83
C ILE A 2 3.34 12.90 16.19
N THR A 3 4.46 12.43 16.76
CA THR A 3 5.05 12.97 18.01
C THR A 3 6.45 13.51 17.78
N LYS A 4 6.92 14.44 18.62
CA LYS A 4 8.28 14.99 18.54
C LYS A 4 9.15 14.44 19.67
N LYS A 5 10.38 14.04 19.37
CA LYS A 5 11.40 13.65 20.35
C LYS A 5 12.77 14.14 19.90
N SER A 6 13.61 14.59 20.83
CA SER A 6 14.98 14.95 20.48
C SER A 6 15.80 13.73 20.09
N VAL A 7 16.86 13.93 19.29
CA VAL A 7 17.79 12.85 18.92
C VAL A 7 18.39 12.13 20.14
N SER A 8 18.56 12.84 21.26
CA SER A 8 19.07 12.26 22.51
C SER A 8 18.04 11.35 23.18
N GLU A 9 16.78 11.79 23.27
CA GLU A 9 15.69 10.98 23.84
C GLU A 9 15.40 9.74 23.00
N THR A 10 15.37 9.90 21.66
CA THR A 10 15.18 8.78 20.74
C THR A 10 16.30 7.76 20.86
N ARG A 11 17.56 8.19 20.95
CA ARG A 11 18.71 7.28 21.13
C ARG A 11 18.63 6.50 22.45
N LEU A 12 18.22 7.16 23.54
CA LEU A 12 18.11 6.54 24.87
C LEU A 12 17.06 5.41 24.91
N LYS A 13 15.99 5.54 24.11
CA LYS A 13 14.85 4.61 24.13
C LYS A 13 14.75 3.72 22.89
N PHE A 14 15.71 3.78 21.97
CA PHE A 14 15.54 3.21 20.63
C PHE A 14 15.05 1.76 20.61
N THR A 15 15.55 0.93 21.54
CA THR A 15 15.17 -0.49 21.65
C THR A 15 13.77 -0.73 22.23
N SER A 16 13.20 0.21 23.01
CA SER A 16 11.82 0.13 23.52
C SER A 16 10.81 0.78 22.60
N LEU A 17 11.24 1.63 21.67
CA LEU A 17 10.34 2.33 20.75
C LEU A 17 9.52 1.38 19.88
N GLN A 18 10.03 0.17 19.59
CA GLN A 18 9.30 -0.84 18.82
C GLN A 18 8.02 -1.33 19.50
N ASP A 19 8.00 -1.31 20.84
CA ASP A 19 6.87 -1.73 21.67
C ASP A 19 5.92 -0.57 21.94
N GLU A 20 6.43 0.67 21.90
CA GLU A 20 5.68 1.90 22.17
C GLU A 20 4.94 2.42 20.94
N LEU A 21 5.45 2.17 19.72
CA LEU A 21 4.90 2.70 18.48
C LEU A 21 3.81 1.81 17.91
N GLN A 22 2.63 2.39 17.67
CA GLN A 22 1.63 1.77 16.81
C GLN A 22 2.09 1.80 15.35
N VAL A 23 1.43 1.01 14.49
CA VAL A 23 1.79 0.90 13.07
C VAL A 23 1.76 2.24 12.36
N ASP A 24 0.78 3.09 12.67
CA ASP A 24 0.55 4.40 12.07
C ASP A 24 1.25 5.57 12.81
N ASP A 25 2.09 5.26 13.79
CA ASP A 25 2.83 6.28 14.52
C ASP A 25 4.14 6.68 13.84
N VAL A 26 4.44 7.98 13.92
CA VAL A 26 5.67 8.57 13.43
C VAL A 26 6.27 9.46 14.51
N ILE A 27 7.56 9.30 14.79
CA ILE A 27 8.33 10.21 15.62
C ILE A 27 9.11 11.14 14.70
N ALA A 28 8.80 12.42 14.75
CA ALA A 28 9.65 13.49 14.24
C ALA A 28 10.85 13.65 15.18
N VAL A 29 12.00 13.11 14.77
CA VAL A 29 13.25 13.21 15.52
C VAL A 29 13.86 14.59 15.30
N THR A 30 14.09 15.32 16.39
CA THR A 30 14.51 16.72 16.35
C THR A 30 15.96 16.93 16.76
N ARG A 31 16.58 17.97 16.18
CA ARG A 31 17.85 18.54 16.63
C ARG A 31 17.62 20.02 16.90
N ARG A 32 17.99 20.49 18.10
CA ARG A 32 17.74 21.88 18.53
C ARG A 32 16.26 22.31 18.38
N GLY A 33 15.33 21.37 18.56
CA GLY A 33 13.88 21.62 18.45
C GLY A 33 13.30 21.44 17.05
N GLU A 34 14.14 21.43 16.01
CA GLU A 34 13.70 21.31 14.62
C GLU A 34 13.65 19.84 14.17
N PRO A 35 12.55 19.37 13.54
CA PRO A 35 12.47 18.05 12.93
C PRO A 35 13.48 17.88 11.78
N GLU A 36 14.39 16.92 11.90
CA GLU A 36 15.36 16.59 10.85
C GLU A 36 15.12 15.21 10.24
N MET A 37 14.50 14.29 10.98
CA MET A 37 14.25 12.92 10.54
C MET A 37 12.89 12.44 11.02
N ALA A 38 12.35 11.42 10.35
CA ALA A 38 11.19 10.66 10.81
C ALA A 38 11.63 9.24 11.18
N LEU A 39 11.18 8.76 12.33
CA LEU A 39 11.26 7.36 12.72
C LEU A 39 9.84 6.80 12.69
N MET A 40 9.65 5.67 12.02
CA MET A 40 8.38 4.98 11.88
C MET A 40 8.62 3.48 11.82
N ARG A 41 7.57 2.67 12.00
CA ARG A 41 7.68 1.23 11.77
C ARG A 41 7.98 0.95 10.30
N TRP A 42 8.70 -0.14 10.05
CA TRP A 42 9.06 -0.58 8.70
C TRP A 42 7.82 -0.75 7.81
N GLU A 43 6.77 -1.38 8.34
CA GLU A 43 5.50 -1.61 7.64
C GLU A 43 4.85 -0.31 7.14
N LEU A 44 4.90 0.78 7.94
CA LEU A 44 4.37 2.08 7.50
C LEU A 44 5.23 2.68 6.38
N TYR A 45 6.55 2.55 6.46
CA TYR A 45 7.45 2.98 5.40
C TYR A 45 7.15 2.23 4.08
N GLU A 46 7.01 0.90 4.13
CA GLU A 46 6.66 0.10 2.94
C GLU A 46 5.30 0.51 2.36
N GLY A 47 4.28 0.69 3.21
CA GLY A 47 2.97 1.15 2.77
C GLY A 47 3.01 2.53 2.10
N LEU A 48 3.81 3.46 2.62
CA LEU A 48 4.02 4.78 2.02
C LEU A 48 4.71 4.69 0.65
N VAL A 49 5.77 3.89 0.53
CA VAL A 49 6.48 3.71 -0.74
C VAL A 49 5.57 3.06 -1.78
N SER A 50 4.86 1.99 -1.43
CA SER A 50 3.92 1.33 -2.33
C SER A 50 2.80 2.27 -2.78
N THR A 51 2.27 3.10 -1.88
CA THR A 51 1.26 4.11 -2.23
C THR A 51 1.82 5.12 -3.23
N LEU A 52 3.06 5.58 -3.04
CA LEU A 52 3.71 6.51 -3.97
C LEU A 52 3.95 5.89 -5.35
N GLU A 53 4.34 4.62 -5.41
CA GLU A 53 4.49 3.87 -6.66
C GLU A 53 3.17 3.85 -7.43
N VAL A 54 2.07 3.47 -6.79
CA VAL A 54 0.73 3.49 -7.40
C VAL A 54 0.36 4.89 -7.88
N LEU A 55 0.54 5.92 -7.05
CA LEU A 55 0.20 7.30 -7.41
C LEU A 55 1.05 7.85 -8.57
N SER A 56 2.28 7.36 -8.73
CA SER A 56 3.18 7.79 -9.80
C SER A 56 2.87 7.18 -11.15
N ASP A 57 2.20 6.02 -11.17
CA ASP A 57 1.82 5.33 -12.40
C ASP A 57 0.43 5.80 -12.86
N ARG A 58 0.43 6.54 -13.97
CA ARG A 58 -0.80 7.11 -14.53
C ARG A 58 -1.77 6.02 -14.99
N GLU A 59 -1.28 4.98 -15.65
CA GLU A 59 -2.11 3.92 -16.19
C GLU A 59 -2.75 3.12 -15.04
N LEU A 60 -1.96 2.77 -14.03
CA LEU A 60 -2.45 2.10 -12.85
C LEU A 60 -3.49 2.95 -12.10
N MET A 61 -3.29 4.27 -12.01
CA MET A 61 -4.27 5.18 -11.42
C MET A 61 -5.57 5.30 -12.22
N GLU A 62 -5.51 5.21 -13.55
CA GLU A 62 -6.69 5.18 -14.40
C GLU A 62 -7.48 3.88 -14.19
N GLN A 63 -6.80 2.73 -14.17
CA GLN A 63 -7.40 1.43 -13.87
C GLN A 63 -8.03 1.40 -12.47
N LEU A 64 -7.31 1.86 -11.44
CA LEU A 64 -7.81 1.90 -10.07
C LEU A 64 -9.09 2.75 -9.94
N ARG A 65 -9.16 3.90 -10.63
CA ARG A 65 -10.36 4.75 -10.62
C ARG A 65 -11.55 4.05 -11.28
N ALA A 66 -11.33 3.39 -12.42
CA ALA A 66 -12.36 2.61 -13.10
C ALA A 66 -12.88 1.48 -12.20
N SER A 67 -11.98 0.71 -11.57
CA SER A 67 -12.38 -0.36 -10.63
C SER A 67 -13.18 0.17 -9.43
N LEU A 68 -12.83 1.35 -8.90
CA LEU A 68 -13.61 1.97 -7.83
C LEU A 68 -15.01 2.41 -8.29
N GLU A 69 -15.18 2.76 -9.56
CA GLU A 69 -16.48 3.07 -10.16
C GLU A 69 -17.30 1.79 -10.38
N ASP A 70 -16.66 0.71 -10.86
CA ASP A 70 -17.28 -0.61 -10.99
C ASP A 70 -17.84 -1.11 -9.65
N VAL A 71 -17.07 -0.98 -8.56
CA VAL A 71 -17.54 -1.33 -7.21
C VAL A 71 -18.76 -0.51 -6.80
N ARG A 72 -18.77 0.81 -7.08
CA ARG A 72 -19.89 1.69 -6.72
C ARG A 72 -21.15 1.37 -7.50
N GLU A 73 -21.00 0.99 -8.76
CA GLU A 73 -22.11 0.65 -9.65
C GLU A 73 -22.54 -0.82 -9.56
N GLY A 74 -21.83 -1.62 -8.76
CA GLY A 74 -22.11 -3.05 -8.60
C GLY A 74 -21.73 -3.89 -9.81
N ARG A 75 -20.84 -3.39 -10.68
CA ARG A 75 -20.26 -4.14 -11.81
C ARG A 75 -19.16 -5.09 -11.32
N LEU A 76 -19.53 -6.00 -10.44
CA LEU A 76 -18.63 -6.98 -9.83
C LEU A 76 -19.01 -8.38 -10.30
N VAL A 77 -18.01 -9.21 -10.52
CA VAL A 77 -18.17 -10.66 -10.71
C VAL A 77 -17.68 -11.38 -9.47
N THR A 78 -18.29 -12.51 -9.17
CA THR A 78 -17.80 -13.42 -8.14
C THR A 78 -16.57 -14.18 -8.63
N LEU A 79 -15.82 -14.76 -7.70
CA LEU A 79 -14.67 -15.59 -8.05
C LEU A 79 -15.08 -16.79 -8.91
N ASP A 80 -16.18 -17.48 -8.56
CA ASP A 80 -16.69 -18.64 -9.30
C ASP A 80 -17.08 -18.27 -10.76
N GLU A 81 -17.71 -17.10 -10.96
CA GLU A 81 -18.05 -16.61 -12.30
C GLU A 81 -16.80 -16.30 -13.13
N LEU A 82 -15.80 -15.66 -12.52
CA LEU A 82 -14.53 -15.36 -13.16
C LEU A 82 -13.77 -16.64 -13.55
N GLU A 83 -13.73 -17.63 -12.66
CA GLU A 83 -13.09 -18.93 -12.94
C GLU A 83 -13.74 -19.64 -14.14
N GLN A 84 -15.07 -19.65 -14.21
CA GLN A 84 -15.81 -20.23 -15.34
C GLN A 84 -15.54 -19.49 -16.66
N GLU A 85 -15.48 -18.16 -16.63
CA GLU A 85 -15.19 -17.35 -17.80
C GLU A 85 -13.77 -17.61 -18.32
N LEU A 86 -12.78 -17.66 -17.42
CA LEU A 86 -11.38 -17.93 -17.76
C LEU A 86 -11.19 -19.35 -18.32
N ASP A 87 -11.81 -20.36 -17.69
CA ASP A 87 -11.77 -21.74 -18.19
C ASP A 87 -12.41 -21.86 -19.59
N GLY A 88 -13.53 -21.16 -19.82
CA GLY A 88 -14.18 -21.09 -21.13
C GLY A 88 -13.30 -20.42 -22.20
N ALA A 89 -12.64 -19.32 -21.86
CA ALA A 89 -11.74 -18.58 -22.76
C ALA A 89 -10.46 -19.37 -23.11
N ILE A 90 -9.92 -20.14 -22.16
CA ILE A 90 -8.76 -21.01 -22.41
C ILE A 90 -9.13 -22.14 -23.38
N GLN A 91 -10.34 -22.71 -23.25
CA GLN A 91 -10.81 -23.78 -24.13
C GLN A 91 -11.13 -23.30 -25.55
N SER A 92 -11.64 -22.08 -25.72
CA SER A 92 -11.90 -21.51 -27.05
C SER A 92 -10.62 -21.25 -27.83
N ASN A 93 -9.59 -20.72 -27.18
CA ASN A 93 -8.30 -20.42 -27.81
C ASN A 93 -7.56 -21.71 -28.25
N ALA A 94 -7.73 -22.81 -27.52
CA ALA A 94 -7.15 -24.11 -27.89
C ALA A 94 -7.78 -24.73 -29.16
N HIS A 95 -8.98 -24.30 -29.57
CA HIS A 95 -9.65 -24.77 -30.80
C HIS A 95 -9.34 -23.92 -32.03
N GLU A 96 -8.87 -22.68 -31.87
CA GLU A 96 -8.48 -21.82 -32.99
C GLU A 96 -7.04 -22.08 -33.49
N ASP A 97 -6.11 -22.46 -32.61
CA ASP A 97 -4.71 -22.77 -32.96
C ASP A 97 -4.51 -24.15 -33.66
N SER A 98 -5.59 -24.92 -33.85
CA SER A 98 -5.56 -26.24 -34.51
C SER A 98 -6.03 -26.22 -35.98
N ARG A 99 -6.13 -25.04 -36.61
CA ARG A 99 -6.48 -24.84 -38.02
C ARG A 99 -5.36 -24.17 -38.80
#